data_AF-A0A183GW78-F1
#
_entry.id   AF-A0A183GW78-F1
#
_cell.length_a   1.000
_cell.length_b   1.000
_cell.length_c   1.000
_cell.angle_alpha   90.00
_cell.angle_beta   90.00
_cell.angle_gamma   90.00
#
_symmetry.space_group_name_H-M   'P 1'
#
loop_
_entity.id
_entity.type
_entity.pdbx_description
1 polymer ?
#
loop_
_entity_poly.entity_id
_entity_poly.type
_entity_poly.pdbx_seq_one_letter_code
_entity_poly.pdbx_strand_id
1 'polypeptide(L)'
;MQAGADPENRLISINKATKEQKVVASGADFYASPRVSPDGKRVVWMQWNHVNMPWDETSIHMAVLHDDGTVTNEVTVKEGSGKQINYYCPSWNEEKLLMVNDSSNFWNLYEVDVGPEFKEKNVFPVDREIGYPHWQFADRPYSSNGTCIVS
;
A
#
# COMPACT_ATOMS: atom_id res chain seq x y z
N MET A 1 -11.85 12.36 -34.11
CA MET A 1 -11.77 11.28 -33.12
C MET A 1 -11.58 11.94 -31.77
N GLN A 2 -12.52 11.78 -30.85
CA GLN A 2 -12.35 12.30 -29.49
C GLN A 2 -11.37 11.36 -28.79
N ALA A 3 -10.24 11.89 -28.32
CA ALA A 3 -9.38 11.14 -27.40
C ALA A 3 -10.28 10.69 -26.24
N GLY A 4 -10.37 9.37 -26.02
CA GLY A 4 -11.10 8.85 -24.86
C GLY A 4 -10.50 9.49 -23.62
N ALA A 5 -11.32 10.11 -22.78
CA ALA A 5 -10.86 10.56 -21.49
C ALA A 5 -10.28 9.35 -20.75
N ASP A 6 -9.07 9.48 -20.21
CA ASP A 6 -8.49 8.42 -19.42
C ASP A 6 -9.42 8.12 -18.23
N PRO A 7 -9.66 6.83 -17.91
CA PRO A 7 -10.54 6.46 -16.82
C PRO A 7 -9.96 6.98 -15.50
N GLU A 8 -10.77 7.70 -14.73
CA GLU A 8 -10.38 8.16 -13.40
C GLU A 8 -10.62 7.04 -12.38
N ASN A 9 -9.55 6.51 -11.80
CA ASN A 9 -9.61 5.56 -10.71
C ASN A 9 -9.61 6.27 -9.36
N ARG A 10 -10.33 5.70 -8.39
CA ARG A 10 -10.43 6.24 -7.03
C ARG A 10 -10.46 5.12 -6.01
N LEU A 11 -9.88 5.37 -4.84
CA LEU A 11 -10.14 4.59 -3.64
C LEU A 11 -11.32 5.23 -2.91
N ILE A 12 -12.34 4.44 -2.56
CA ILE A 12 -13.53 4.91 -1.84
C ILE A 12 -13.80 4.10 -0.58
N SER A 13 -14.38 4.74 0.42
CA SER A 13 -15.03 4.08 1.54
C SER A 13 -16.54 4.00 1.26
N ILE A 14 -17.18 2.91 1.69
CA ILE A 14 -18.61 2.70 1.51
C ILE A 14 -19.24 2.40 2.88
N ASN A 15 -20.18 3.23 3.30
CA ASN A 15 -20.98 2.95 4.48
C ASN A 15 -21.90 1.76 4.20
N LYS A 16 -21.78 0.70 5.01
CA LYS A 16 -22.55 -0.55 4.78
C LYS A 16 -24.06 -0.37 4.92
N ALA A 17 -24.52 0.53 5.79
CA ALA A 17 -25.94 0.76 6.08
C ALA A 17 -26.55 1.75 5.09
N THR A 18 -25.94 2.93 4.94
CA THR A 18 -26.50 4.02 4.12
C THR A 18 -26.15 3.90 2.64
N LYS A 19 -25.15 3.08 2.29
CA LYS A 19 -24.54 2.99 0.95
C LYS A 19 -23.85 4.28 0.49
N GLU A 20 -23.71 5.25 1.39
CA GLU A 20 -22.96 6.48 1.13
C GLU A 20 -21.51 6.14 0.78
N GLN A 21 -20.99 6.81 -0.24
CA GLN A 21 -19.63 6.64 -0.73
C GLN A 21 -18.83 7.91 -0.45
N LYS A 22 -17.60 7.74 0.05
CA LYS A 22 -16.67 8.86 0.27
C LYS A 22 -15.34 8.56 -0.41
N VAL A 23 -14.77 9.57 -1.04
CA VAL A 23 -13.46 9.45 -1.69
C VAL A 23 -12.38 9.41 -0.60
N VAL A 24 -11.54 8.39 -0.67
CA VAL A 24 -10.36 8.21 0.18
C VAL A 24 -9.11 8.71 -0.54
N ALA A 25 -8.95 8.37 -1.82
CA ALA A 25 -7.84 8.84 -2.63
C ALA A 25 -8.26 9.00 -4.11
N SER A 26 -7.67 9.99 -4.78
CA SER A 26 -7.88 10.32 -6.20
C SER A 26 -6.65 11.03 -6.76
N GLY A 27 -6.45 11.00 -8.08
CA GLY A 27 -5.37 11.71 -8.77
C GLY A 27 -4.23 10.82 -9.29
N ALA A 28 -3.96 9.68 -8.66
CA ALA A 28 -3.14 8.62 -9.25
C ALA A 28 -3.94 7.74 -10.23
N ASP A 29 -3.25 7.15 -11.20
CA ASP A 29 -3.87 6.29 -12.22
C ASP A 29 -4.32 4.95 -11.64
N PHE A 30 -3.65 4.43 -10.61
CA PHE A 30 -3.97 3.13 -10.03
C PHE A 30 -3.87 3.09 -8.51
N TYR A 31 -4.74 2.29 -7.89
CA TYR A 31 -4.79 2.06 -6.45
C TYR A 31 -4.99 0.57 -6.16
N ALA A 32 -4.39 0.09 -5.08
CA ALA A 32 -4.54 -1.28 -4.65
C ALA A 32 -4.31 -1.46 -3.15
N SER A 33 -4.69 -2.65 -2.66
CA SER A 33 -4.38 -3.14 -1.32
C SER A 33 -4.69 -2.17 -0.16
N PRO A 34 -5.89 -1.58 -0.08
CA PRO A 34 -6.26 -0.78 1.08
C PRO A 34 -6.26 -1.64 2.36
N ARG A 35 -5.68 -1.13 3.45
CA ARG A 35 -5.69 -1.77 4.77
C ARG A 35 -5.96 -0.74 5.87
N VAL A 36 -6.96 -1.00 6.69
CA VAL A 36 -7.26 -0.21 7.88
C VAL A 36 -6.37 -0.69 9.03
N SER A 37 -5.84 0.22 9.83
CA SER A 37 -5.05 -0.09 11.03
C SER A 37 -5.88 -0.85 12.07
N PRO A 38 -5.26 -1.60 12.99
CA PRO A 38 -6.00 -2.36 14.00
C PRO A 38 -6.88 -1.49 14.91
N ASP A 39 -6.46 -0.24 15.16
CA ASP A 39 -7.23 0.74 15.93
C ASP A 39 -8.37 1.42 15.13
N GLY A 40 -8.47 1.17 13.82
CA GLY A 40 -9.47 1.74 12.94
C GLY A 40 -9.22 3.19 12.51
N LYS A 41 -8.12 3.82 12.94
CA LYS A 41 -7.90 5.28 12.78
C LYS A 41 -7.04 5.67 11.59
N ARG A 42 -6.49 4.70 10.87
CA ARG A 42 -5.66 4.94 9.69
C ARG A 42 -6.03 3.98 8.58
N VAL A 43 -5.81 4.43 7.35
CA VAL A 43 -5.84 3.58 6.17
C VAL A 43 -4.54 3.75 5.41
N VAL A 44 -3.99 2.64 4.95
CA VAL A 44 -2.85 2.60 4.02
C VAL A 44 -3.30 2.01 2.70
N TRP A 45 -2.66 2.44 1.61
CA TRP A 45 -2.88 1.86 0.29
C TRP A 45 -1.61 1.95 -0.56
N MET A 46 -1.59 1.14 -1.62
CA MET A 46 -0.59 1.19 -2.67
C MET A 46 -1.14 1.98 -3.85
N GLN A 47 -0.33 2.84 -4.47
CA GLN A 47 -0.69 3.55 -5.70
C GLN A 47 0.51 3.70 -6.65
N TRP A 48 0.21 3.88 -7.94
CA TRP A 48 1.20 4.14 -8.98
C TRP A 48 0.55 4.84 -10.18
N ASN A 49 1.38 5.34 -11.09
CA ASN A 49 0.96 6.09 -12.27
C ASN A 49 1.53 5.49 -13.55
N HIS A 50 0.85 5.70 -14.67
CA HIS A 50 1.42 5.47 -15.99
C HIS A 50 2.73 6.26 -16.17
N VAL A 51 3.68 5.78 -16.97
CA VAL A 51 3.67 4.52 -17.75
C VAL A 51 4.15 3.30 -16.96
N ASN A 52 4.36 3.45 -15.65
CA ASN A 52 4.92 2.42 -14.80
C ASN A 52 3.87 1.34 -14.49
N MET A 53 4.29 0.09 -14.55
CA MET A 53 3.54 -1.03 -14.00
C MET A 53 3.86 -1.18 -12.51
N PRO A 54 3.03 -1.90 -11.72
CA PRO A 54 3.25 -1.96 -10.28
C PRO A 54 4.64 -2.52 -9.94
N TRP A 55 5.18 -3.47 -10.72
CA TRP A 55 6.55 -4.01 -10.53
C TRP A 55 7.69 -3.05 -10.89
N ASP A 56 7.41 -1.90 -11.52
CA ASP A 56 8.43 -0.90 -11.81
C ASP A 56 8.57 0.05 -10.61
N GLU A 57 7.47 0.71 -10.24
CA GLU A 57 7.44 1.73 -9.18
C GLU A 57 6.05 1.80 -8.54
N THR A 58 5.98 1.69 -7.23
CA THR A 58 4.75 1.93 -6.45
C THR A 58 5.07 2.74 -5.22
N SER A 59 4.08 3.46 -4.70
CA SER A 59 4.20 4.21 -3.46
C SER A 59 3.18 3.73 -2.45
N ILE A 60 3.56 3.72 -1.17
CA ILE A 60 2.66 3.44 -0.06
C ILE A 60 2.24 4.76 0.58
N HIS A 61 0.94 4.99 0.57
CA HIS A 61 0.31 6.17 1.16
C HIS A 61 -0.46 5.78 2.42
N MET A 62 -0.60 6.74 3.33
CA MET A 62 -1.38 6.59 4.55
C MET A 62 -2.19 7.85 4.82
N ALA A 63 -3.40 7.71 5.34
CA ALA A 63 -4.19 8.84 5.82
C ALA A 63 -4.86 8.49 7.16
N VAL A 64 -5.24 9.53 7.91
CA VAL A 64 -6.12 9.39 9.06
C VAL A 64 -7.51 9.05 8.56
N LEU A 65 -8.11 7.99 9.09
CA LEU A 65 -9.46 7.53 8.80
C LEU A 65 -10.40 7.95 9.94
N HIS A 66 -11.48 8.64 9.59
CA HIS A 66 -12.52 9.06 10.53
C HIS A 66 -13.68 8.06 10.56
N ASP A 67 -14.43 8.05 11.65
CA ASP A 67 -15.58 7.14 11.86
C ASP A 67 -16.65 7.26 10.77
N ASP A 68 -16.76 8.44 10.17
CA ASP A 68 -17.71 8.72 9.10
C ASP A 68 -17.22 8.22 7.72
N GLY A 69 -16.01 7.65 7.64
CA GLY A 69 -15.38 7.15 6.42
C GLY A 69 -14.63 8.19 5.60
N THR A 70 -14.54 9.45 6.06
CA THR A 70 -13.65 10.45 5.46
C THR A 70 -12.20 10.22 5.84
N VAL A 71 -11.29 10.78 5.06
CA VAL A 71 -9.86 10.77 5.39
C VAL A 71 -9.26 12.17 5.40
N THR A 72 -8.20 12.34 6.17
CA THR A 72 -7.41 13.58 6.27
C THR A 72 -5.93 13.28 6.46
N ASN A 73 -5.07 14.28 6.30
CA ASN A 73 -3.64 14.17 6.55
C ASN A 73 -3.00 13.00 5.79
N GLU A 74 -3.27 12.92 4.48
CA GLU A 74 -2.56 11.99 3.61
C GLU A 74 -1.06 12.28 3.64
N VAL A 75 -0.26 11.23 3.80
CA VAL A 75 1.19 11.24 3.77
C VAL A 75 1.72 10.06 2.96
N THR A 76 2.82 10.27 2.26
CA THR A 76 3.56 9.19 1.60
C THR A 76 4.45 8.51 2.63
N VAL A 77 4.18 7.24 2.95
CA VAL A 77 4.99 6.40 3.85
C VAL A 77 6.26 5.94 3.14
N LYS A 78 6.11 5.52 1.88
CA LYS A 78 7.21 5.12 1.00
C LYS A 78 6.98 5.63 -0.40
N GLU A 79 7.95 6.37 -0.90
CA GLU A 79 7.94 6.96 -2.24
C GLU A 79 8.80 6.10 -3.17
N GLY A 80 8.16 5.38 -4.08
CA GLY A 80 8.82 4.64 -5.16
C GLY A 80 8.87 5.39 -6.48
N SER A 81 8.07 6.45 -6.67
CA SER A 81 8.03 7.20 -7.92
C SER A 81 9.37 7.87 -8.23
N GLY A 82 9.89 7.62 -9.43
CA GLY A 82 11.19 8.10 -9.90
C GLY A 82 12.39 7.42 -9.25
N LYS A 83 12.17 6.36 -8.46
CA LYS A 83 13.24 5.65 -7.73
C LYS A 83 13.45 4.21 -8.20
N GLN A 84 12.62 3.70 -9.11
CA GLN A 84 12.68 2.30 -9.57
C GLN A 84 12.58 1.31 -8.40
N ILE A 85 11.70 1.60 -7.43
CA ILE A 85 11.43 0.73 -6.28
C ILE A 85 9.95 0.40 -6.27
N ASN A 86 9.63 -0.89 -6.25
CA ASN A 86 8.30 -1.38 -5.95
C ASN A 86 8.16 -1.59 -4.45
N TYR A 87 7.11 -1.02 -3.86
CA TYR A 87 6.57 -1.42 -2.56
C TYR A 87 5.23 -2.14 -2.74
N TYR A 88 5.08 -3.35 -2.19
CA TYR A 88 3.87 -4.13 -2.36
C TYR A 88 3.36 -4.81 -1.09
N CYS A 89 2.10 -5.25 -1.16
CA CYS A 89 1.35 -5.95 -0.13
C CYS A 89 1.50 -5.33 1.27
N PRO A 90 1.07 -4.07 1.49
CA PRO A 90 1.01 -3.52 2.83
C PRO A 90 0.08 -4.34 3.72
N SER A 91 0.47 -4.58 4.97
CA SER A 91 -0.39 -5.16 6.01
C SER A 91 0.05 -4.73 7.40
N TRP A 92 -0.89 -4.68 8.33
CA TRP A 92 -0.61 -4.29 9.70
C TRP A 92 -0.15 -5.49 10.53
N ASN A 93 0.91 -5.28 11.30
CA ASN A 93 1.37 -6.16 12.36
C ASN A 93 1.41 -5.36 13.65
N GLU A 94 0.34 -5.48 14.44
CA GLU A 94 0.05 -4.55 15.55
C GLU A 94 0.08 -3.09 15.03
N GLU A 95 0.86 -2.23 15.66
CA GLU A 95 1.00 -0.81 15.28
C GLU A 95 2.02 -0.58 14.16
N LYS A 96 2.62 -1.63 13.61
CA LYS A 96 3.65 -1.53 12.56
C LYS A 96 3.12 -1.96 11.21
N LEU A 97 3.72 -1.41 10.15
CA LEU A 97 3.35 -1.74 8.79
C LEU A 97 4.36 -2.69 8.18
N LEU A 98 3.91 -3.89 7.81
CA LEU A 98 4.67 -4.82 6.99
C LEU A 98 4.43 -4.49 5.51
N MET A 99 5.49 -4.55 4.72
CA MET A 99 5.44 -4.43 3.26
C MET A 99 6.67 -5.12 2.68
N VAL A 100 6.61 -5.51 1.43
CA VAL A 100 7.78 -6.06 0.75
C VAL A 100 8.23 -5.05 -0.29
N ASN A 101 9.55 -4.90 -0.48
CA ASN A 101 10.12 -4.12 -1.57
C ASN A 101 11.37 -4.79 -2.13
N ASP A 102 11.80 -4.33 -3.29
CA ASP A 102 12.90 -4.89 -4.08
C ASP A 102 14.17 -4.03 -4.08
N SER A 103 14.28 -3.06 -3.18
CA SER A 103 15.45 -2.16 -3.07
C SER A 103 16.79 -2.87 -2.85
N SER A 104 16.75 -4.13 -2.42
CA SER A 104 17.91 -5.02 -2.24
C SER A 104 18.20 -5.95 -3.42
N ASN A 105 17.65 -5.71 -4.61
CA ASN A 105 17.64 -6.60 -5.80
C ASN A 105 16.85 -7.91 -5.65
N PHE A 106 16.47 -8.28 -4.43
CA PHE A 106 15.53 -9.34 -4.12
C PHE A 106 14.36 -8.75 -3.35
N TRP A 107 13.17 -9.29 -3.59
CA TRP A 107 11.98 -8.94 -2.84
C TRP A 107 12.18 -9.39 -1.40
N ASN A 108 12.19 -8.46 -0.44
CA ASN A 108 12.42 -8.75 0.97
C ASN A 108 11.34 -8.12 1.84
N LEU A 109 11.03 -8.74 2.98
CA LEU A 109 10.02 -8.20 3.89
C LEU A 109 10.62 -7.11 4.80
N TYR A 110 9.94 -5.97 4.81
CA TYR A 110 10.28 -4.82 5.63
C TYR A 110 9.17 -4.53 6.63
N GLU A 111 9.58 -4.21 7.85
CA GLU A 111 8.73 -3.65 8.87
C GLU A 111 8.99 -2.14 8.97
N VAL A 112 7.93 -1.35 8.88
CA VAL A 112 7.95 0.11 8.92
C VAL A 112 7.28 0.60 10.19
N ASP A 113 8.00 1.41 10.95
CA ASP A 113 7.45 2.18 12.06
C ASP A 113 6.69 3.38 11.51
N VAL A 114 5.39 3.49 11.78
CA VAL A 114 4.52 4.59 11.33
C VAL A 114 4.60 5.85 12.21
N GLY A 115 5.77 6.07 12.82
CA GLY A 115 6.19 7.35 13.39
C GLY A 115 6.62 8.38 12.34
N PRO A 116 7.08 9.58 12.77
CA PRO A 116 7.37 10.72 11.89
C PRO A 116 8.41 10.46 10.79
N GLU A 117 9.31 9.49 10.99
CA GLU A 117 10.42 9.21 10.09
C GLU A 117 10.19 7.99 9.17
N PHE A 118 9.09 7.25 9.32
CA PHE A 118 8.79 6.03 8.54
C PHE A 118 9.98 5.07 8.39
N LYS A 119 10.69 4.83 9.50
CA LYS A 119 11.87 3.97 9.52
C LYS A 119 11.49 2.55 9.14
N GLU A 120 12.20 2.01 8.16
CA GLU A 120 12.03 0.62 7.75
C GLU A 120 13.19 -0.24 8.24
N LYS A 121 12.89 -1.50 8.49
CA LYS A 121 13.86 -2.54 8.83
C LYS A 121 13.56 -3.77 7.99
N ASN A 122 14.56 -4.26 7.26
CA ASN A 122 14.49 -5.58 6.64
C ASN A 122 14.42 -6.63 7.75
N VAL A 123 13.28 -7.32 7.87
CA VAL A 123 13.04 -8.34 8.90
C VAL A 123 13.34 -9.75 8.41
N PHE A 124 13.52 -9.91 7.10
CA PHE A 124 13.82 -11.20 6.47
C PHE A 124 14.80 -11.01 5.31
N PRO A 125 16.09 -10.71 5.59
CA PRO A 125 17.07 -10.47 4.54
C PRO A 125 17.47 -11.79 3.89
N VAL A 126 16.99 -12.03 2.68
CA VAL A 126 17.35 -13.21 1.89
C VAL A 126 17.82 -12.80 0.49
N ASP A 127 18.83 -13.51 -0.02
CA ASP A 127 19.32 -13.35 -1.40
C ASP A 127 18.55 -14.27 -2.36
N ARG A 128 17.21 -14.27 -2.26
CA ARG A 128 16.28 -15.08 -3.08
C ARG A 128 14.94 -14.37 -3.21
N GLU A 129 14.23 -14.62 -4.30
CA GLU A 129 12.87 -14.11 -4.50
C GLU A 129 11.88 -14.80 -3.54
N ILE A 130 11.28 -14.02 -2.63
CA ILE A 130 10.08 -14.42 -1.86
C ILE A 130 8.81 -13.76 -2.44
N GLY A 131 8.93 -13.22 -3.65
CA GLY A 131 8.00 -12.35 -4.32
C GLY A 131 7.52 -12.86 -5.66
N TYR A 132 6.38 -12.38 -6.13
CA TYR A 132 5.87 -12.65 -7.47
C TYR A 132 5.39 -11.36 -8.13
N PRO A 133 5.58 -11.20 -9.45
CA PRO A 133 5.03 -10.05 -10.16
C PRO A 133 3.51 -9.98 -9.95
N HIS A 134 3.02 -8.81 -9.57
CA HIS A 134 1.66 -8.63 -9.04
C HIS A 134 0.60 -8.61 -10.18
N TRP A 135 0.34 -9.77 -10.79
CA TRP A 135 -0.64 -9.94 -11.87
C TRP A 135 -2.09 -10.12 -11.38
N GLN A 136 -2.30 -10.46 -10.10
CA GLN A 136 -3.62 -10.66 -9.49
C GLN A 136 -3.78 -9.86 -8.20
N PHE A 137 -4.97 -9.31 -7.97
CA PHE A 137 -5.29 -8.67 -6.70
C PHE A 137 -5.36 -9.70 -5.57
N ALA A 138 -4.99 -9.26 -4.35
CA ALA A 138 -5.04 -10.03 -3.11
C ALA A 138 -4.00 -11.14 -2.94
N ASP A 139 -2.92 -11.13 -3.73
CA ASP A 139 -1.77 -11.98 -3.45
C ASP A 139 -1.14 -11.62 -2.08
N ARG A 140 -0.68 -12.64 -1.36
CA ARG A 140 -0.11 -12.51 -0.01
C ARG A 140 1.17 -13.35 0.07
N PRO A 141 2.33 -12.77 -0.22
CA PRO A 141 3.62 -13.46 -0.15
C PRO A 141 4.05 -13.77 1.30
N TYR A 142 3.36 -13.23 2.31
CA TYR A 142 3.67 -13.45 3.71
C TYR A 142 2.38 -13.45 4.56
N SER A 143 2.49 -14.01 5.75
CA SER A 143 1.45 -13.97 6.79
C SER A 143 2.10 -13.71 8.14
N SER A 144 1.48 -12.85 8.96
CA SER A 144 1.87 -12.59 10.36
C SER A 144 0.71 -12.93 11.29
N ASN A 145 1.02 -13.47 12.47
CA ASN A 145 0.05 -13.62 13.57
C ASN A 145 0.39 -12.79 14.81
N GLY A 146 1.26 -11.77 14.67
CA GLY A 146 1.75 -10.93 15.77
C GLY A 146 2.98 -11.48 16.49
N THR A 147 3.26 -12.80 16.39
CA THR A 147 4.42 -13.44 17.05
C THR A 147 5.35 -14.18 16.08
N CYS A 148 4.87 -14.47 14.88
CA CYS A 148 5.59 -15.18 13.85
C CYS A 148 5.21 -14.63 12.48
N ILE A 149 6.20 -14.49 11.61
CA ILE A 149 6.03 -14.13 10.21
C ILE A 149 6.50 -15.31 9.37
N VAL A 150 5.68 -15.72 8.41
CA VAL A 150 6.02 -16.76 7.44
C VAL A 150 5.95 -16.15 6.04
N SER A 151 7.01 -16.30 5.26
CA SER A 151 7.07 -16.03 3.82
C SER A 151 7.32 -17.33 3.07
#